data_AF-A0A2V6NKP3-F1
#
_entry.id   AF-A0A2V6NKP3-F1
#
_cell.length_a   1.000
_cell.length_b   1.000
_cell.length_c   1.000
_cell.angle_alpha   90.00
_cell.angle_beta   90.00
_cell.angle_gamma   90.00
#
_symmetry.space_group_name_H-M   'P 1'
#
loop_
_entity.id
_entity.type
_entity.pdbx_description
1 polymer ?
#
loop_
_entity_poly.entity_id
_entity_poly.type
_entity_poly.pdbx_seq_one_letter_code
_entity_poly.pdbx_strand_id
1 'polypeptide(L)'
;MLSGRDRRGGRQGPVRAAAVLELAAIKAGWGRPLPPGRHRGIAVAESFGSWVAQVAEVSVSPAGEVRVHRVVCAVDCGVVVNPDTVEAQMESGIVYGLTAALMGQITIANGRVEQSNFHDYPVLRINQMPVVEVHIMPSAEAPGGVGEPGTPPIAPAVMNAIFAATGKRIRSLPVSKHDLRRA
;
A
#
# COMPACT_ATOMS: atom_id res chain seq x y z
N MET A 1 -0.71 0.36 47.15
CA MET A 1 -1.66 -0.23 46.19
C MET A 1 -1.24 0.16 44.77
N LEU A 2 -0.41 -0.68 44.14
CA LEU A 2 -0.04 -0.54 42.73
C LEU A 2 -0.91 -1.49 41.91
N SER A 3 -1.69 -0.99 40.95
CA SER A 3 -2.11 -1.72 39.74
C SER A 3 -3.17 -0.91 38.96
N GLY A 4 -2.71 0.14 38.27
CA GLY A 4 -3.44 0.78 37.19
C GLY A 4 -2.66 0.63 35.88
N ARG A 5 -2.37 -0.62 35.46
CA ARG A 5 -1.85 -0.85 34.11
C ARG A 5 -3.02 -0.71 33.14
N ASP A 6 -2.95 0.33 32.33
CA ASP A 6 -3.70 0.49 31.09
C ASP A 6 -3.66 -0.81 30.28
N ARG A 7 -4.84 -1.40 30.05
CA ARG A 7 -5.06 -2.65 29.30
C ARG A 7 -5.53 -2.39 27.87
N ARG A 8 -5.44 -1.17 27.35
CA ARG A 8 -5.87 -0.82 25.99
C ARG A 8 -4.67 -0.85 25.03
N GLY A 9 -4.48 -1.96 24.30
CA GLY A 9 -3.68 -1.97 23.06
C GLY A 9 -2.59 -3.06 22.92
N GLY A 10 -2.07 -3.63 24.01
CA GLY A 10 -0.81 -4.39 23.92
C GLY A 10 -0.86 -5.84 23.39
N ARG A 11 -2.00 -6.53 23.45
CA ARG A 11 -2.08 -7.98 23.11
C ARG A 11 -2.80 -8.31 21.80
N GLN A 12 -3.67 -7.43 21.32
CA GLN A 12 -4.45 -7.69 20.11
C GLN A 12 -3.78 -7.17 18.83
N GLY A 13 -2.90 -6.16 18.92
CA GLY A 13 -2.21 -5.59 17.76
C GLY A 13 -1.52 -6.64 16.87
N PRO A 14 -0.64 -7.49 17.42
CA PRO A 14 0.01 -8.55 16.65
C PRO A 14 -0.97 -9.55 16.02
N VAL A 15 -2.10 -9.82 16.69
CA VAL A 15 -3.15 -10.74 16.19
C VAL A 15 -3.90 -10.11 15.02
N ARG A 16 -4.33 -8.85 15.14
CA ARG A 16 -5.02 -8.10 14.08
C ARG A 16 -4.12 -7.88 12.87
N ALA A 17 -2.85 -7.53 13.10
CA ALA A 17 -1.84 -7.39 12.05
C ALA A 17 -1.66 -8.69 11.25
N ALA A 18 -1.53 -9.83 11.95
CA ALA A 18 -1.42 -11.14 11.31
C ALA A 18 -2.70 -11.49 10.52
N ALA A 19 -3.88 -11.20 11.08
CA ALA A 19 -5.15 -11.52 10.46
C ALA A 19 -5.38 -10.75 9.15
N VAL A 20 -5.10 -9.44 9.11
CA VAL A 20 -5.20 -8.67 7.85
C VAL A 20 -4.16 -9.12 6.83
N LEU A 21 -2.94 -9.44 7.28
CA LEU A 21 -1.87 -9.93 6.40
C LEU A 21 -2.23 -11.27 5.77
N GLU A 22 -2.77 -12.19 6.56
CA GLU A 22 -3.25 -13.50 6.11
C GLU A 22 -4.42 -13.36 5.14
N LEU A 23 -5.42 -12.53 5.47
CA LEU A 23 -6.56 -12.30 4.59
C LEU A 23 -6.12 -11.72 3.23
N ALA A 24 -5.24 -10.72 3.23
CA ALA A 24 -4.69 -10.15 2.01
C ALA A 24 -3.93 -11.21 1.18
N ALA A 25 -3.12 -12.05 1.83
CA ALA A 25 -2.40 -13.13 1.17
C ALA A 25 -3.35 -14.18 0.55
N ILE A 26 -4.37 -14.62 1.28
CA ILE A 26 -5.38 -15.59 0.79
C ILE A 26 -6.12 -15.02 -0.41
N LYS A 27 -6.63 -13.79 -0.30
CA LYS A 27 -7.41 -13.12 -1.35
C LYS A 27 -6.56 -12.74 -2.56
N ALA A 28 -5.28 -12.50 -2.36
CA ALA A 28 -4.32 -12.38 -3.45
C ALA A 28 -4.01 -13.72 -4.12
N GLY A 29 -4.33 -14.86 -3.51
CA GLY A 29 -3.91 -16.17 -3.99
C GLY A 29 -2.41 -16.37 -3.84
N TRP A 30 -1.84 -15.93 -2.72
CA TRP A 30 -0.42 -16.11 -2.38
C TRP A 30 -0.03 -17.59 -2.48
N GLY A 31 1.18 -17.86 -2.97
CA GLY A 31 1.66 -19.22 -3.24
C GLY A 31 1.11 -19.87 -4.53
N ARG A 32 0.12 -19.27 -5.20
CA ARG A 32 -0.31 -19.73 -6.53
C ARG A 32 0.57 -19.13 -7.63
N PRO A 33 0.76 -19.85 -8.76
CA PRO A 33 1.48 -19.32 -9.91
C PRO A 33 0.88 -18.00 -10.40
N LEU A 34 1.75 -17.07 -10.79
CA LEU A 34 1.41 -15.80 -11.40
C LEU A 34 1.50 -15.88 -12.93
N PRO A 35 0.79 -15.02 -13.68
CA PRO A 35 1.05 -14.86 -15.11
C PRO A 35 2.53 -14.52 -15.36
N PRO A 36 3.11 -14.94 -16.51
CA PRO A 36 4.52 -14.64 -16.82
C PRO A 36 4.84 -13.14 -16.69
N GLY A 37 5.96 -12.83 -16.01
CA GLY A 37 6.40 -11.45 -15.78
C GLY A 37 5.61 -10.66 -14.73
N ARG A 38 4.66 -11.30 -14.02
CA ARG A 38 4.01 -10.73 -12.83
C ARG A 38 4.71 -11.20 -11.57
N HIS A 39 4.87 -10.27 -10.63
CA HIS A 39 5.49 -10.50 -9.34
C HIS A 39 4.60 -9.90 -8.24
N ARG A 40 4.65 -10.47 -7.04
CA ARG A 40 3.87 -9.99 -5.89
C ARG A 40 4.79 -9.52 -4.77
N GLY A 41 4.33 -8.49 -4.08
CA GLY A 41 4.90 -8.03 -2.83
C GLY A 41 3.78 -7.72 -1.85
N ILE A 42 4.06 -7.87 -0.56
CA ILE A 42 3.10 -7.69 0.51
C ILE A 42 3.67 -6.76 1.57
N ALA A 43 2.80 -5.99 2.23
CA ALA A 43 3.13 -5.20 3.40
C ALA A 43 1.91 -5.01 4.30
N VAL A 44 2.15 -4.68 5.56
CA VAL A 44 1.13 -4.36 6.56
C VAL A 44 1.56 -3.13 7.36
N ALA A 45 0.62 -2.29 7.73
CA ALA A 45 0.84 -1.11 8.57
C ALA A 45 -0.31 -0.93 9.57
N GLU A 46 0.02 -0.40 10.74
CA GLU A 46 -0.94 0.17 11.69
C GLU A 46 -1.01 1.68 11.46
N SER A 47 -2.22 2.23 11.50
CA SER A 47 -2.44 3.66 11.48
C SER A 47 -3.78 3.98 12.14
N PHE A 48 -3.77 4.89 13.12
CA PHE A 48 -4.99 5.42 13.75
C PHE A 48 -5.91 4.33 14.33
N GLY A 49 -5.36 3.25 14.87
CA GLY A 49 -6.13 2.13 15.45
C GLY A 49 -6.63 1.10 14.42
N SER A 50 -6.32 1.32 13.14
CA SER A 50 -6.64 0.42 12.02
C SER A 50 -5.41 -0.32 11.53
N TRP A 51 -5.59 -1.57 11.12
CA TRP A 51 -4.56 -2.38 10.49
C TRP A 51 -4.90 -2.59 9.03
N VAL A 52 -3.95 -2.34 8.14
CA VAL A 52 -4.13 -2.50 6.70
C VAL A 52 -2.98 -3.31 6.13
N ALA A 53 -3.30 -4.39 5.41
CA ALA A 53 -2.35 -5.15 4.62
C ALA A 53 -2.68 -5.07 3.13
N GLN A 54 -1.65 -4.96 2.30
CA GLN A 54 -1.82 -4.89 0.86
C GLN A 54 -0.85 -5.83 0.14
N VAL A 55 -1.38 -6.53 -0.87
CA VAL A 55 -0.59 -7.30 -1.84
C VAL A 55 -0.65 -6.58 -3.18
N ALA A 56 0.50 -6.16 -3.69
CA ALA A 56 0.62 -5.52 -5.00
C ALA A 56 1.15 -6.52 -6.04
N GLU A 57 0.47 -6.61 -7.18
CA GLU A 57 0.94 -7.33 -8.37
C GLU A 57 1.58 -6.37 -9.36
N VAL A 58 2.86 -6.60 -9.67
CA VAL A 58 3.70 -5.68 -10.45
C VAL A 58 4.38 -6.41 -11.60
N SER A 59 4.56 -5.71 -12.71
CA SER A 59 5.56 -6.09 -13.73
C SER A 59 6.56 -4.98 -13.94
N VAL A 60 7.77 -5.35 -14.35
CA VAL A 60 8.82 -4.43 -14.80
C VAL A 60 9.13 -4.75 -16.26
N SER A 61 9.00 -3.78 -17.16
CA SER A 61 9.31 -3.96 -18.57
C SER A 61 10.82 -4.10 -18.82
N PRO A 62 11.28 -4.58 -19.98
CA PRO A 62 12.70 -4.57 -20.33
C PRO A 62 13.33 -3.17 -20.30
N ALA A 63 12.52 -2.11 -20.51
CA ALA A 63 12.94 -0.72 -20.40
C ALA A 63 13.04 -0.22 -18.94
N GLY A 64 12.65 -1.03 -17.95
CA GLY A 64 12.64 -0.67 -16.53
C GLY A 64 11.34 -0.02 -16.04
N GLU A 65 10.31 0.04 -16.87
CA GLU A 65 9.04 0.68 -16.51
C GLU A 65 8.21 -0.22 -15.59
N VAL A 66 7.72 0.36 -14.49
CA VAL A 66 6.91 -0.35 -13.49
C VAL A 66 5.43 -0.17 -13.80
N ARG A 67 4.68 -1.27 -13.80
CA ARG A 67 3.21 -1.25 -13.81
C ARG A 67 2.66 -2.04 -12.65
N VAL A 68 1.78 -1.41 -11.87
CA VAL A 68 0.95 -2.06 -10.85
C VAL A 68 -0.35 -2.48 -11.51
N HIS A 69 -0.68 -3.76 -11.47
CA HIS A 69 -1.83 -4.32 -12.17
C HIS A 69 -3.03 -4.52 -11.25
N ARG A 70 -2.74 -4.97 -10.04
CA ARG A 70 -3.74 -5.35 -9.05
C ARG A 70 -3.22 -5.08 -7.65
N VAL A 71 -4.10 -4.61 -6.77
CA VAL A 71 -3.85 -4.44 -5.34
C VAL A 71 -4.98 -5.10 -4.58
N VAL A 72 -4.64 -6.09 -3.75
CA VAL A 72 -5.58 -6.66 -2.77
C VAL A 72 -5.32 -6.01 -1.44
N CYS A 73 -6.33 -5.36 -0.89
CA CYS A 73 -6.29 -4.66 0.39
C CYS A 73 -7.15 -5.40 1.40
N ALA A 74 -6.60 -5.72 2.56
CA ALA A 74 -7.36 -6.16 3.73
C ALA A 74 -7.25 -5.11 4.82
N VAL A 75 -8.38 -4.74 5.43
CA VAL A 75 -8.44 -3.73 6.48
C VAL A 75 -9.23 -4.22 7.68
N ASP A 76 -8.69 -4.00 8.87
CA ASP A 76 -9.41 -4.10 10.14
C ASP A 76 -9.40 -2.71 10.79
N CYS A 77 -10.55 -2.02 10.77
CA CYS A 77 -10.72 -0.70 11.37
C CYS A 77 -11.62 -0.73 12.63
N GLY A 78 -11.74 -1.88 13.30
CA GLY A 78 -12.71 -2.05 14.38
C GLY A 78 -14.14 -2.07 13.85
N VAL A 79 -15.09 -1.58 14.64
CA VAL A 79 -16.50 -1.50 14.21
C VAL A 79 -16.65 -0.61 12.97
N VAL A 80 -17.22 -1.20 11.91
CA VAL A 80 -17.48 -0.53 10.64
C VAL A 80 -18.85 0.13 10.66
N VAL A 81 -18.89 1.44 10.43
CA VAL A 81 -20.14 2.22 10.36
C VAL A 81 -20.73 2.19 8.94
N ASN A 82 -19.90 2.41 7.93
CA ASN A 82 -20.29 2.41 6.52
C ASN A 82 -19.22 1.69 5.67
N PRO A 83 -19.49 0.46 5.21
CA PRO A 83 -18.54 -0.33 4.42
C PRO A 83 -18.07 0.36 3.14
N ASP A 84 -18.98 1.00 2.39
CA ASP A 84 -18.67 1.68 1.12
C ASP A 84 -17.67 2.83 1.33
N THR A 85 -17.78 3.53 2.46
CA THR A 85 -16.80 4.59 2.82
C THR A 85 -15.44 4.00 3.13
N VAL A 86 -15.38 2.85 3.80
CA VAL A 86 -14.11 2.17 4.07
C VAL A 86 -13.44 1.75 2.76
N GLU A 87 -14.21 1.15 1.85
CA GLU A 87 -13.73 0.77 0.52
C GLU A 87 -13.17 1.97 -0.25
N ALA A 88 -13.96 3.03 -0.40
CA ALA A 88 -13.55 4.24 -1.10
C ALA A 88 -12.29 4.89 -0.48
N GLN A 89 -12.13 4.84 0.85
CA GLN A 89 -10.93 5.38 1.50
C GLN A 89 -9.70 4.48 1.29
N MET A 90 -9.86 3.15 1.26
CA MET A 90 -8.76 2.26 0.93
C MET A 90 -8.29 2.47 -0.51
N GLU A 91 -9.22 2.61 -1.45
CA GLU A 91 -8.92 2.95 -2.85
C GLU A 91 -8.21 4.30 -2.97
N SER A 92 -8.72 5.32 -2.27
CA SER A 92 -8.14 6.67 -2.20
C SER A 92 -6.70 6.65 -1.66
N GLY A 93 -6.46 5.96 -0.55
CA GLY A 93 -5.12 5.84 0.03
C GLY A 93 -4.14 5.10 -0.89
N ILE A 94 -4.61 4.05 -1.58
CA ILE A 94 -3.82 3.31 -2.56
C ILE A 94 -3.41 4.21 -3.73
N VAL A 95 -4.34 4.95 -4.35
CA VAL A 95 -3.99 5.84 -5.48
C VAL A 95 -3.07 6.98 -5.05
N TYR A 96 -3.28 7.54 -3.86
CA TYR A 96 -2.43 8.58 -3.30
C TYR A 96 -1.00 8.06 -3.04
N GLY A 97 -0.88 6.94 -2.35
CA GLY A 97 0.41 6.33 -2.05
C GLY A 97 1.14 5.82 -3.30
N LEU A 98 0.44 5.30 -4.30
CA LEU A 98 1.03 4.94 -5.60
C LEU A 98 1.59 6.16 -6.33
N THR A 99 0.86 7.28 -6.33
CA THR A 99 1.33 8.53 -6.93
C THR A 99 2.65 8.96 -6.29
N ALA A 100 2.68 9.05 -4.96
CA ALA A 100 3.88 9.42 -4.21
C ALA A 100 5.04 8.43 -4.43
N ALA A 101 4.76 7.13 -4.41
CA ALA A 101 5.78 6.10 -4.55
C ALA A 101 6.38 6.04 -5.97
N LEU A 102 5.56 6.17 -7.01
CA LEU A 102 6.00 5.95 -8.38
C LEU A 102 6.59 7.19 -9.03
N MET A 103 6.04 8.38 -8.75
CA MET A 103 6.37 9.59 -9.53
C MET A 103 6.25 10.95 -8.82
N GLY A 104 5.67 11.02 -7.60
CA GLY A 104 5.30 12.28 -6.93
C GLY A 104 6.46 13.09 -6.33
N GLN A 105 7.55 13.27 -7.06
CA GLN A 105 8.69 14.07 -6.65
C GLN A 105 8.36 15.57 -6.63
N ILE A 106 8.77 16.23 -5.55
CA ILE A 106 8.91 17.69 -5.47
C ILE A 106 10.39 18.03 -5.33
N THR A 107 10.88 18.99 -6.11
CA THR A 107 12.23 19.54 -6.00
C THR A 107 12.20 20.98 -5.54
N ILE A 108 13.26 21.40 -4.84
CA ILE A 108 13.41 22.75 -4.31
C ILE A 108 14.69 23.35 -4.89
N ALA A 109 14.57 24.49 -5.55
CA ALA A 109 15.68 25.31 -6.03
C ALA A 109 15.48 26.75 -5.58
N ASN A 110 16.54 27.40 -5.10
CA ASN A 110 16.51 28.79 -4.63
C ASN A 110 15.37 29.08 -3.62
N GLY A 111 15.10 28.11 -2.72
CA GLY A 111 14.05 28.24 -1.70
C GLY A 111 12.61 28.12 -2.22
N ARG A 112 12.40 27.64 -3.45
CA ARG A 112 11.08 27.49 -4.07
C ARG A 112 10.89 26.11 -4.67
N VAL A 113 9.65 25.62 -4.65
CA VAL A 113 9.25 24.42 -5.38
C VAL A 113 9.37 24.69 -6.88
N GLU A 114 9.95 23.75 -7.62
CA GLU A 114 10.11 23.87 -9.07
C GLU A 114 8.86 23.44 -9.84
N GLN A 115 8.15 22.40 -9.39
CA GLN A 115 6.93 21.92 -10.03
C GLN A 115 5.75 22.87 -9.76
N SER A 116 4.96 23.14 -10.79
CA SER A 116 3.91 24.16 -10.76
C SER A 116 2.48 23.61 -10.93
N ASN A 117 2.30 22.47 -11.60
CA ASN A 117 0.97 21.87 -11.86
C ASN A 117 1.07 20.40 -12.32
N PHE A 118 -0.02 19.77 -12.76
CA PHE A 118 -0.03 18.35 -13.15
C PHE A 118 0.70 17.98 -14.45
N HIS A 119 1.25 18.97 -15.17
CA HIS A 119 2.08 18.72 -16.35
C HIS A 119 3.54 18.46 -15.97
N ASP A 120 4.02 19.05 -14.87
CA ASP A 120 5.37 18.89 -14.32
C ASP A 120 5.40 18.18 -12.94
N TYR A 121 4.22 17.97 -12.31
CA TYR A 121 3.97 17.07 -11.18
C TYR A 121 2.94 16.00 -11.56
N PRO A 122 3.34 14.90 -12.22
CA PRO A 122 2.39 13.89 -12.66
C PRO A 122 1.73 13.16 -11.48
N VAL A 123 0.44 12.90 -11.62
CA VAL A 123 -0.36 12.07 -10.71
C VAL A 123 -0.84 10.81 -11.44
N LEU A 124 -1.12 9.74 -10.69
CA LEU A 124 -1.65 8.51 -11.29
C LEU A 124 -2.95 8.83 -12.05
N ARG A 125 -3.02 8.39 -13.31
CA ARG A 125 -4.18 8.56 -14.19
C ARG A 125 -5.07 7.33 -14.16
N ILE A 126 -6.31 7.47 -14.64
CA ILE A 126 -7.32 6.39 -14.64
C ILE A 126 -6.84 5.11 -15.34
N ASN A 127 -6.06 5.23 -16.43
CA ASN A 127 -5.49 4.10 -17.17
C ASN A 127 -4.28 3.44 -16.48
N GLN A 128 -3.74 4.09 -15.45
CA GLN A 128 -2.66 3.58 -14.61
C GLN A 128 -3.18 3.01 -13.28
N MET A 129 -4.46 3.22 -12.95
CA MET A 129 -5.07 2.67 -11.75
C MET A 129 -5.05 1.14 -11.82
N PRO A 130 -4.52 0.44 -10.79
CA PRO A 130 -4.65 -1.01 -10.71
C PRO A 130 -6.10 -1.40 -10.42
N VAL A 131 -6.43 -2.66 -10.69
CA VAL A 131 -7.64 -3.26 -10.12
C VAL A 131 -7.45 -3.33 -8.60
N VAL A 132 -8.34 -2.69 -7.84
CA VAL A 132 -8.30 -2.74 -6.38
C VAL A 132 -9.42 -3.64 -5.86
N GLU A 133 -9.09 -4.52 -4.92
CA GLU A 133 -10.05 -5.33 -4.19
C GLU A 133 -9.90 -5.04 -2.70
N VAL A 134 -10.96 -4.54 -2.06
CA VAL A 134 -10.95 -4.25 -0.63
C VAL A 134 -11.70 -5.35 0.14
N HIS A 135 -11.07 -5.84 1.21
CA HIS A 135 -11.64 -6.84 2.09
C HIS A 135 -11.63 -6.32 3.53
N ILE A 136 -12.82 -6.03 4.03
CA ILE A 136 -13.03 -5.53 5.38
C ILE A 136 -13.13 -6.72 6.34
N MET A 137 -12.28 -6.75 7.36
CA MET A 137 -12.34 -7.74 8.42
C MET A 137 -13.52 -7.46 9.36
N PRO A 138 -14.33 -8.49 9.69
CA PRO A 138 -15.27 -8.39 10.80
C PRO A 138 -14.50 -8.14 12.10
N SER A 139 -14.84 -7.08 12.83
CA SER A 139 -14.15 -6.68 14.04
C SER A 139 -15.11 -5.98 15.01
N ALA A 140 -14.98 -6.28 16.30
CA ALA A 140 -15.72 -5.66 17.39
C ALA A 140 -14.86 -4.72 18.24
N GLU A 141 -13.62 -4.46 17.80
CA GLU A 141 -12.71 -3.53 18.47
C GLU A 141 -13.18 -2.08 18.32
N ALA A 142 -12.62 -1.17 19.12
CA ALA A 142 -12.91 0.25 19.02
C ALA A 142 -12.70 0.77 17.59
N PRO A 143 -13.59 1.64 17.05
CA PRO A 143 -13.44 2.19 15.72
C PRO A 143 -12.10 2.91 15.54
N GLY A 144 -11.36 2.54 14.50
CA GLY A 144 -10.16 3.22 14.05
C GLY A 144 -10.44 4.22 12.93
N GLY A 145 -9.43 4.99 12.55
CA GLY A 145 -9.48 5.86 11.37
C GLY A 145 -9.49 5.05 10.07
N VAL A 146 -10.08 5.58 9.01
CA VAL A 146 -10.04 4.95 7.67
C VAL A 146 -9.52 5.85 6.56
N GLY A 147 -9.35 7.16 6.82
CA GLY A 147 -8.98 8.12 5.78
C GLY A 147 -7.56 7.98 5.23
N GLU A 148 -6.59 7.77 6.11
CA GLU A 148 -5.17 7.64 5.75
C GLU A 148 -4.63 6.19 5.70
N PRO A 149 -5.14 5.19 6.46
CA PRO A 149 -4.52 3.86 6.57
C PRO A 149 -4.31 3.06 5.28
N GLY A 150 -5.02 3.39 4.19
CA GLY A 150 -4.76 2.78 2.88
C GLY A 150 -3.42 3.18 2.26
N THR A 151 -2.85 4.32 2.68
CA THR A 151 -1.64 4.92 2.09
C THR A 151 -0.33 4.26 2.53
N PRO A 152 -0.07 3.97 3.82
CA PRO A 152 1.24 3.48 4.25
C PRO A 152 1.69 2.15 3.64
N PRO A 153 0.85 1.10 3.48
CA PRO A 153 1.33 -0.21 3.05
C PRO A 153 1.58 -0.31 1.53
N ILE A 154 1.07 0.60 0.70
CA ILE A 154 1.14 0.42 -0.76
C ILE A 154 2.58 0.53 -1.30
N ALA A 155 3.34 1.53 -0.84
CA ALA A 155 4.72 1.73 -1.26
C ALA A 155 5.61 0.50 -0.96
N PRO A 156 5.69 0.00 0.29
CA PRO A 156 6.47 -1.20 0.58
C PRO A 156 5.96 -2.46 -0.11
N ALA A 157 4.64 -2.63 -0.31
CA ALA A 157 4.10 -3.76 -1.09
C ALA A 157 4.62 -3.73 -2.54
N VAL A 158 4.57 -2.57 -3.20
CA VAL A 158 5.12 -2.39 -4.56
C VAL A 158 6.64 -2.58 -4.58
N MET A 159 7.38 -2.04 -3.61
CA MET A 159 8.84 -2.20 -3.56
C MET A 159 9.26 -3.66 -3.38
N ASN A 160 8.52 -4.41 -2.56
CA ASN A 160 8.74 -5.85 -2.38
C ASN A 160 8.47 -6.61 -3.69
N ALA A 161 7.44 -6.21 -4.46
CA ALA A 161 7.13 -6.80 -5.76
C ALA A 161 8.22 -6.49 -6.82
N ILE A 162 8.73 -5.25 -6.83
CA ILE A 162 9.85 -4.85 -7.70
C ILE A 162 11.11 -5.62 -7.35
N PHE A 163 11.40 -5.81 -6.06
CA PHE A 163 12.54 -6.62 -5.62
C PHE A 163 12.38 -8.08 -6.09
N ALA A 164 11.18 -8.67 -5.96
CA ALA A 164 10.90 -10.00 -6.50
C ALA A 164 11.04 -10.08 -8.03
N ALA A 165 10.78 -8.99 -8.75
CA ALA A 165 10.90 -8.92 -10.21
C ALA A 165 12.33 -8.71 -10.71
N THR A 166 13.17 -8.02 -9.95
CA THR A 166 14.45 -7.47 -10.45
C THR A 166 15.66 -7.81 -9.59
N GLY A 167 15.47 -8.25 -8.35
CA GLY A 167 16.53 -8.36 -7.34
C GLY A 167 17.03 -7.01 -6.80
N LYS A 168 16.58 -5.87 -7.34
CA LYS A 168 16.99 -4.53 -6.92
C LYS A 168 16.11 -4.03 -5.78
N ARG A 169 16.73 -3.57 -4.69
CA ARG A 169 16.02 -3.04 -3.52
C ARG A 169 15.99 -1.52 -3.56
N ILE A 170 14.80 -0.96 -3.79
CA ILE A 170 14.56 0.48 -3.76
C ILE A 170 14.49 0.95 -2.30
N ARG A 171 15.31 1.96 -1.96
CA ARG A 171 15.44 2.51 -0.59
C ARG A 171 15.15 4.01 -0.51
N SER A 172 14.84 4.64 -1.65
CA SER A 172 14.45 6.04 -1.76
C SER A 172 13.35 6.17 -2.81
N LEU A 173 12.43 7.11 -2.61
CA LEU A 173 11.33 7.38 -3.53
C LEU A 173 11.53 8.72 -4.26
N PRO A 174 10.92 8.91 -5.43
CA PRO A 174 10.06 7.95 -6.14
C PRO A 174 10.83 6.89 -6.94
N VAL A 175 10.13 5.83 -7.34
CA VAL A 175 10.65 4.72 -8.17
C VAL A 175 11.19 5.21 -9.51
N SER A 176 10.58 6.24 -10.11
CA SER A 176 11.01 6.82 -11.39
C SER A 176 12.47 7.28 -11.44
N LYS A 177 13.13 7.44 -10.28
CA LYS A 177 14.55 7.79 -10.17
C LYS A 177 15.52 6.61 -10.24
N HIS A 178 15.01 5.38 -10.33
CA HIS A 178 15.82 4.17 -10.24
C HIS A 178 15.88 3.46 -11.58
N ASP A 179 17.07 3.01 -11.98
CA ASP A 179 17.23 2.15 -13.14
C ASP A 179 16.88 0.70 -12.78
N LEU A 180 15.77 0.21 -13.33
CA LEU A 180 15.26 -1.14 -13.09
C LEU A 180 15.48 -2.10 -14.26
N ARG A 181 16.23 -1.70 -15.29
CA ARG A 181 16.63 -2.61 -16.37
C ARG A 181 17.46 -3.76 -15.81
N ARG A 182 17.26 -4.95 -16.35
CA ARG A 182 18.11 -6.11 -16.03
C ARG A 182 19.47 -5.92 -16.71
N ALA A 183 20.55 -6.22 -15.98
CA ALA A 183 21.91 -6.20 -16.50
C ALA A 183 22.11 -7.30 -17.54
#